data_AF-A0A841DC62-F1
#
_entry.id   AF-A0A841DC62-F1
#
_cell.length_a   1.000
_cell.length_b   1.000
_cell.length_c   1.000
_cell.angle_alpha   90.00
_cell.angle_beta   90.00
_cell.angle_gamma   90.00
#
_symmetry.space_group_name_H-M   'P 1'
#
loop_
_entity.id
_entity.type
_entity.pdbx_description
1 polymer ?
#
loop_
_entity_poly.entity_id
_entity_poly.type
_entity_poly.pdbx_seq_one_letter_code
_entity_poly.pdbx_strand_id
1 'polypeptide(L)' 'MFLVTVRLPPEATLAQAVERLGLSEEEVDTGYGLVLIDPTQGLYGLRVTEAAARRIDPATGEGPYSDPPIEPFGPPR' A
#
# COMPACT_ATOMS: atom_id res chain seq x y z
N MET A 1 9.08 -2.75 3.59
CA MET A 1 7.70 -2.46 3.15
C MET A 1 7.67 -2.40 1.64
N PHE A 2 6.51 -2.61 1.03
CA PHE A 2 6.25 -2.46 -0.40
C PHE A 2 5.07 -1.52 -0.59
N LEU A 3 5.10 -0.73 -1.67
CA LEU A 3 3.98 0.10 -2.06
C LEU A 3 3.10 -0.68 -3.04
N VAL A 4 1.79 -0.69 -2.79
CA VAL A 4 0.79 -1.24 -3.70
C VAL A 4 -0.22 -0.15 -4.06
N THR A 5 -0.75 -0.25 -5.27
CA THR A 5 -1.89 0.57 -5.70
C THR A 5 -3.13 -0.33 -5.71
N VAL A 6 -4.21 0.09 -5.08
CA VAL A 6 -5.46 -0.69 -5.00
C VAL A 6 -6.65 0.13 -5.48
N ARG A 7 -7.65 -0.55 -6.05
CA ARG A 7 -8.94 0.07 -6.41
C ARG A 7 -9.94 -0.14 -5.28
N LEU A 8 -10.45 0.96 -4.73
CA LEU A 8 -11.44 0.97 -3.65
C LEU A 8 -12.61 1.90 -4.02
N PRO A 9 -13.77 1.77 -3.36
CA PRO A 9 -14.83 2.76 -3.49
C PRO A 9 -14.32 4.19 -3.18
N PRO A 10 -14.93 5.22 -3.78
CA PRO A 10 -14.62 6.60 -3.43
C PRO A 10 -14.72 6.84 -1.93
N GLU A 11 -13.82 7.67 -1.40
CA GLU A 11 -13.75 8.04 0.02
C GLU A 11 -13.50 6.85 0.97
N ALA A 12 -12.93 5.75 0.46
CA ALA A 12 -12.54 4.63 1.30
C ALA A 12 -11.58 5.05 2.42
N THR A 13 -11.79 4.47 3.60
CA THR A 13 -10.94 4.64 4.77
C THR A 13 -9.89 3.54 4.85
N LEU A 14 -8.84 3.76 5.64
CA LEU A 14 -7.81 2.74 5.89
C LEU A 14 -8.42 1.44 6.46
N ALA A 15 -9.35 1.55 7.42
CA ALA A 15 -10.01 0.39 8.01
C ALA A 15 -10.78 -0.43 6.97
N GLN A 16 -11.52 0.24 6.07
CA GLN A 16 -12.23 -0.42 4.97
C GLN A 16 -11.26 -1.07 3.97
N ALA A 17 -10.10 -0.45 3.71
CA ALA A 17 -9.07 -1.05 2.86
C ALA A 17 -8.51 -2.34 3.48
N VAL A 18 -8.15 -2.30 4.76
CA VAL A 18 -7.63 -3.46 5.51
C VAL A 18 -8.63 -4.63 5.48
N GLU A 19 -9.89 -4.37 5.81
CA GLU A 19 -10.96 -5.37 5.79
C GLU A 19 -11.14 -5.98 4.39
N ARG A 20 -11.25 -5.14 3.37
CA ARG A 20 -11.55 -5.56 2.00
C ARG A 20 -10.41 -6.32 1.34
N LEU A 21 -9.17 -6.02 1.71
CA LEU A 21 -7.96 -6.69 1.21
C LEU A 21 -7.58 -7.91 2.06
N GLY A 22 -8.30 -8.20 3.16
CA GLY A 22 -7.99 -9.31 4.05
C GLY A 22 -6.60 -9.18 4.69
N LEU A 23 -6.23 -7.95 5.07
CA LEU A 23 -4.96 -7.64 5.71
C LEU A 23 -5.15 -7.58 7.23
N SER A 24 -4.09 -7.85 7.99
CA SER A 24 -4.04 -7.47 9.40
C SER A 24 -3.42 -6.08 9.58
N GLU A 25 -3.63 -5.45 10.73
CA GLU A 25 -3.02 -4.15 11.05
C GLU A 25 -1.49 -4.21 11.06
N GLU A 26 -0.89 -5.35 11.42
CA GLU A 26 0.56 -5.56 11.42
C GLU A 26 1.14 -5.63 10.00
N GLU A 27 0.30 -5.94 9.01
CA GLU A 27 0.70 -6.03 7.62
C GLU A 27 0.68 -4.68 6.91
N VAL A 28 0.18 -3.63 7.56
CA VAL A 28 -0.04 -2.30 6.99
C VAL A 28 0.75 -1.25 7.75
N ASP A 29 1.44 -0.38 7.02
CA ASP A 29 2.07 0.80 7.60
C ASP A 29 1.01 1.87 7.89
N THR A 30 0.48 1.87 9.10
CA THR A 30 -0.54 2.83 9.56
C THR A 30 0.00 4.27 9.66
N GLY A 31 1.32 4.44 9.77
CA GLY A 31 1.98 5.75 9.75
C GLY A 31 1.96 6.37 8.35
N TYR A 32 2.05 5.55 7.30
CA TYR A 32 1.83 5.98 5.92
C TYR A 32 0.35 6.17 5.61
N GLY A 33 -0.50 5.25 6.08
CA GLY A 33 -1.95 5.31 5.90
C GLY A 33 -2.43 4.97 4.49
N LEU A 34 -3.64 5.43 4.15
CA LEU A 34 -4.25 5.22 2.83
C LEU A 34 -4.21 6.53 2.04
N VAL A 35 -3.45 6.54 0.95
CA VAL A 35 -3.21 7.76 0.17
C VAL A 35 -4.04 7.72 -1.11
N LEU A 36 -4.92 8.70 -1.31
CA LEU A 36 -5.68 8.83 -2.55
C LEU A 36 -4.75 9.24 -3.71
N ILE A 37 -4.74 8.45 -4.78
CA ILE A 37 -3.95 8.71 -6.01
C ILE A 37 -4.85 9.30 -7.09
N ASP A 38 -5.99 8.66 -7.37
CA ASP A 38 -6.96 9.11 -8.38
C ASP A 38 -8.40 8.92 -7.88
N PRO A 39 -9.14 10.00 -7.55
CA PRO A 39 -10.53 9.92 -7.11
C PRO A 39 -11.51 9.46 -8.18
N THR A 40 -11.20 9.70 -9.46
CA THR A 40 -12.09 9.32 -10.57
C THR A 40 -12.05 7.82 -10.82
N GLN A 41 -10.91 7.19 -10.53
CA GLN A 41 -10.70 5.76 -10.70
C GLN A 41 -10.76 4.97 -9.39
N GLY A 42 -10.93 5.66 -8.25
CA GLY A 42 -10.90 5.05 -6.92
C GLY A 42 -9.54 4.41 -6.61
N LEU A 43 -8.43 5.00 -7.08
CA LEU A 43 -7.09 4.47 -6.87
C LEU A 43 -6.46 5.03 -5.61
N TYR A 44 -5.90 4.12 -4.80
CA TYR A 44 -5.23 4.44 -3.55
C TYR A 44 -3.87 3.75 -3.47
N GLY A 45 -2.90 4.42 -2.87
CA GLY A 45 -1.63 3.86 -2.46
C GLY A 45 -1.67 3.38 -1.02
N LEU A 46 -1.10 2.20 -0.76
CA LEU A 46 -0.96 1.61 0.56
C LEU A 46 0.43 0.98 0.70
N ARG A 47 1.07 1.15 1.86
CA ARG A 47 2.32 0.46 2.20
C ARG A 47 2.01 -0.78 3.03
N VAL A 48 2.49 -1.92 2.56
CA VAL A 48 2.24 -3.22 3.19
C VAL A 48 3.53 -4.04 3.33
N THR A 49 3.48 -5.10 4.14
CA THR A 49 4.57 -6.08 4.20
C THR A 49 4.75 -6.79 2.86
N GLU A 50 5.93 -7.33 2.61
CA GLU A 50 6.20 -8.07 1.38
C GLU A 50 5.28 -9.30 1.21
N ALA A 51 5.02 -10.01 2.31
CA ALA A 51 4.13 -11.17 2.29
C ALA A 51 2.69 -10.76 1.92
N ALA A 52 2.18 -9.65 2.46
CA ALA A 52 0.88 -9.11 2.10
C ALA A 52 0.83 -8.64 0.63
N ALA A 53 1.84 -7.91 0.18
CA ALA A 53 1.96 -7.44 -1.21
C ALA A 53 1.84 -8.58 -2.24
N ARG A 54 2.41 -9.76 -1.95
CA ARG A 54 2.33 -10.93 -2.83
C ARG A 54 0.97 -11.62 -2.84
N ARG A 55 0.12 -11.38 -1.83
CA ARG A 55 -1.23 -11.96 -1.71
C ARG A 55 -2.32 -11.09 -2.31
N ILE A 56 -2.08 -9.78 -2.45
CA ILE A 56 -3.06 -8.85 -3.02
C ILE A 56 -3.30 -9.22 -4.48
N ASP A 57 -4.58 -9.45 -4.82
CA ASP A 57 -5.00 -9.87 -6.15
C ASP A 57 -4.70 -8.76 -7.18
N PRO A 58 -3.97 -9.04 -8.27
CA PRO A 58 -3.73 -8.11 -9.37
C PRO A 58 -5.01 -7.51 -9.99
N ALA A 59 -6.16 -8.19 -9.87
CA ALA A 59 -7.45 -7.68 -10.32
C ALA A 59 -8.00 -6.58 -9.40
N THR A 60 -7.57 -6.55 -8.13
CA THR A 60 -7.96 -5.54 -7.13
C THR A 60 -6.90 -4.43 -6.97
N GLY A 61 -5.72 -4.60 -7.55
CA GLY A 61 -4.63 -3.62 -7.46
C GLY A 61 -3.47 -3.85 -8.43
N GLU A 62 -2.69 -2.78 -8.66
CA GLU A 62 -1.45 -2.81 -9.44
C GLU A 62 -0.23 -2.75 -8.50
N GLY A 63 0.83 -3.47 -8.87
CA GLY A 63 2.03 -3.64 -8.04
C GLY A 63 2.33 -5.12 -7.77
N PRO A 64 3.30 -5.43 -6.90
CA PRO A 64 3.95 -4.52 -5.95
C PRO A 64 5.05 -3.64 -6.56
N TYR A 65 5.19 -2.42 -6.03
CA TYR A 65 6.27 -1.50 -6.34
C TYR A 65 7.28 -1.50 -5.19
N SER A 66 8.57 -1.60 -5.51
CA SER A 66 9.62 -1.44 -4.51
C SER A 66 9.57 -0.05 -3.91
N ASP A 67 9.57 0.01 -2.58
CA ASP A 67 9.66 1.24 -1.81
C ASP A 67 10.88 1.19 -0.87
N PRO A 68 12.10 1.22 -1.46
CA PRO A 68 13.33 1.11 -0.69
C PRO A 68 13.56 2.38 0.14
N PRO A 69 14.14 2.26 1.35
CA PRO A 69 14.57 3.43 2.10
C PRO A 69 15.60 4.24 1.29
N ILE A 70 15.49 5.56 1.36
CA ILE A 70 16.52 6.45 0.82
C ILE A 70 17.70 6.42 1.79
N GLU A 71 18.78 5.74 1.41
CA GLU A 71 20.04 5.74 2.15
C GLU A 71 20.89 6.97 1.76
N PRO A 72 21.70 7.52 2.69
CA PRO A 72 22.64 8.58 2.36
C PRO A 72 23.63 8.11 1.29
N PHE A 73 24.03 9.03 0.42
CA PHE A 73 25.05 8.75 -0.57
C PHE A 73 26.44 8.64 0.08
N GLY A 74 27.12 7.51 -0.12
CA GLY A 74 28.50 7.28 0.32
C GLY A 74 28.63 6.34 1.53
N PRO A 75 29.86 5.96 1.92
CA PRO A 75 30.08 5.05 3.04
C PRO A 75 29.57 5.66 4.36
N PRO A 76 29.01 4.84 5.27
CA PRO A 76 28.58 5.32 6.58
C PRO A 76 29.77 5.95 7.30
N ARG A 77 29.55 7.12 7.90
CA ARG A 77 30.52 7.76 8.80
C ARG A 77 30.53 7.10 10.17
#